data_AF-A0A7S2D1N2-F1
#
_entry.id   AF-A0A7S2D1N2-F1
#
_cell.length_a   1.000
_cell.length_b   1.000
_cell.length_c   1.000
_cell.angle_alpha   90.00
_cell.angle_beta   90.00
_cell.angle_gamma   90.00
#
_symmetry.space_group_name_H-M   'P 1'
#
loop_
_entity.id
_entity.type
_entity.pdbx_description
1 polymer ?
#
loop_
_entity_poly.entity_id
_entity_poly.type
_entity_poly.pdbx_seq_one_letter_code
_entity_poly.pdbx_strand_id
1 'polypeptide(L)'
;GTEADGIILDALRQIKCSIPADITSIGALTSAHLIEILARSLGLITDGVTNFPLELPSGMAARHRLSTSMANRIKLLGYTQECGYNQLLYPSEDTTRRLLSFLIERLPRSQEEKQEEMLGPNALLNRRVLLALKAWSKAPYLLPCCPSFSPGDEVLAEKNPYMTRPF
;
A
#
# COMPACT_ATOMS: atom_id res chain seq x y z
N GLY A 1 -7.60 -17.12 19.88
CA GLY A 1 -7.67 -15.88 19.11
C GLY A 1 -9.12 -15.48 19.01
N THR A 2 -9.42 -14.23 19.32
CA THR A 2 -10.73 -13.63 19.07
C THR A 2 -10.90 -13.36 17.57
N GLU A 3 -12.14 -13.30 17.07
CA GLU A 3 -12.44 -12.99 15.66
C GLU A 3 -11.78 -11.69 15.18
N ALA A 4 -11.71 -10.68 16.06
CA ALA A 4 -11.03 -9.41 15.81
C ALA A 4 -9.53 -9.56 15.50
N ASP A 5 -8.86 -10.60 16.03
CA ASP A 5 -7.44 -10.86 15.75
C ASP A 5 -7.21 -11.24 14.29
N GLY A 6 -8.13 -12.03 13.72
CA GLY A 6 -8.08 -12.43 12.32
C GLY A 6 -8.12 -11.22 11.39
N ILE A 7 -9.06 -10.29 11.65
CA ILE A 7 -9.22 -9.06 10.85
C ILE A 7 -7.97 -8.18 10.93
N ILE A 8 -7.39 -8.03 12.13
CA ILE A 8 -6.15 -7.27 12.34
C ILE A 8 -5.01 -7.90 11.55
N LEU A 9 -4.82 -9.22 11.67
CA LEU A 9 -3.74 -9.95 11.02
C LEU A 9 -3.87 -9.93 9.49
N ASP A 10 -5.06 -10.15 8.95
CA ASP A 10 -5.30 -10.13 7.51
C ASP A 10 -5.00 -8.76 6.90
N ALA A 11 -5.37 -7.70 7.60
CA ALA A 11 -5.10 -6.38 7.09
C ALA A 11 -3.63 -5.95 7.25
N LEU A 12 -2.88 -6.53 8.20
CA LEU A 12 -1.43 -6.41 8.25
C LEU A 12 -0.75 -7.17 7.09
N ARG A 13 -1.33 -8.29 6.64
CA ARG A 13 -0.84 -9.04 5.47
C ARG A 13 -0.98 -8.25 4.18
N GLN A 14 -2.05 -7.48 4.01
CA GLN A 14 -2.23 -6.57 2.86
C GLN A 14 -1.10 -5.54 2.73
N ILE A 15 -0.51 -5.14 3.85
CA ILE A 15 0.58 -4.17 3.94
C ILE A 15 1.96 -4.81 3.67
N LYS A 16 1.98 -6.09 3.28
CA LYS A 16 3.18 -6.92 3.03
C LYS A 16 4.11 -7.00 4.24
N CYS A 17 3.61 -6.91 5.47
CA CYS A 17 4.41 -7.18 6.67
C CYS A 17 4.91 -8.64 6.64
N SER A 18 6.16 -8.91 7.03
CA SER A 18 6.73 -10.28 7.08
C SER A 18 6.20 -11.07 8.28
N ILE A 19 4.89 -11.26 8.34
CA ILE A 19 4.21 -12.07 9.34
C ILE A 19 4.03 -13.47 8.73
N PRO A 20 4.60 -14.53 9.32
CA PRO A 20 4.36 -15.89 8.84
C PRO A 20 2.86 -16.23 8.93
N ALA A 21 2.34 -16.92 7.91
CA ALA A 21 0.92 -17.21 7.77
C ALA A 21 0.35 -18.08 8.91
N ASP A 22 1.22 -18.77 9.64
CA ASP A 22 0.86 -19.70 10.73
C ASP A 22 0.46 -19.00 12.03
N ILE A 23 0.71 -17.70 12.15
CA ILE A 23 0.34 -16.91 13.32
C ILE A 23 -1.13 -16.50 13.20
N THR A 24 -1.99 -17.13 14.01
CA THR A 24 -3.44 -16.87 14.06
C THR A 24 -3.88 -16.08 15.30
N SER A 25 -2.95 -15.77 16.22
CA SER A 25 -3.23 -15.05 17.45
C SER A 25 -2.21 -13.95 17.70
N ILE A 26 -2.65 -12.82 18.27
CA ILE A 26 -1.78 -11.68 18.61
C ILE A 26 -0.71 -12.08 19.63
N GLY A 27 -1.04 -12.97 20.57
CA GLY A 27 -0.07 -13.47 21.56
C GLY A 27 1.09 -14.28 20.98
N ALA A 28 0.98 -14.77 19.74
CA ALA A 28 2.08 -15.47 19.07
C ALA A 28 3.04 -14.52 18.33
N LEU A 29 2.78 -13.21 18.33
CA LEU A 29 3.68 -12.21 17.77
C LEU A 29 4.90 -12.00 18.68
N THR A 30 6.08 -12.21 18.10
CA THR A 30 7.34 -11.88 18.75
C THR A 30 7.61 -10.37 18.68
N SER A 31 8.46 -9.86 19.57
CA SER A 31 8.88 -8.45 19.55
C SER A 31 9.58 -8.04 18.25
N ALA A 32 10.24 -8.98 17.58
CA ALA A 32 10.82 -8.74 16.26
C ALA A 32 9.74 -8.44 15.20
N HIS A 33 8.68 -9.26 15.14
CA HIS A 33 7.56 -9.01 14.23
C HIS A 33 6.88 -7.68 14.53
N LEU A 34 6.70 -7.36 15.82
CA LEU A 34 6.06 -6.11 16.23
C LEU A 34 6.85 -4.89 15.74
N ILE A 35 8.17 -4.88 15.92
CA ILE A 35 9.03 -3.78 15.47
C ILE A 35 9.02 -3.62 13.95
N GLU A 36 9.03 -4.72 13.20
CA GLU A 36 8.91 -4.66 11.75
C GLU A 36 7.56 -4.08 11.30
N ILE A 37 6.45 -4.52 11.90
CA ILE A 37 5.11 -4.02 11.63
C ILE A 37 5.04 -2.52 11.91
N LEU A 38 5.60 -2.07 13.04
CA LEU A 38 5.67 -0.65 13.39
C LEU A 38 6.50 0.16 12.38
N ALA A 39 7.67 -0.33 12.01
CA ALA A 39 8.54 0.34 11.03
C ALA A 39 7.81 0.55 9.70
N ARG A 40 7.18 -0.50 9.16
CA ARG A 40 6.43 -0.43 7.90
C ARG A 40 5.20 0.45 7.99
N SER A 41 4.41 0.31 9.07
CA SER A 41 3.19 1.08 9.22
C SER A 41 3.45 2.58 9.38
N LEU A 42 4.45 2.96 10.19
CA LEU A 42 4.86 4.35 10.34
C LEU A 42 5.44 4.94 9.05
N GLY A 43 6.16 4.13 8.27
CA GLY A 43 6.65 4.49 6.95
C GLY A 43 5.50 4.83 5.98
N LEU A 44 4.45 4.02 5.95
CA LEU A 44 3.28 4.26 5.10
C LEU A 44 2.43 5.45 5.56
N ILE A 45 2.27 5.64 6.87
CA ILE A 45 1.49 6.77 7.41
C ILE A 45 2.17 8.11 7.15
N THR A 46 3.52 8.13 7.10
CA THR A 46 4.27 9.37 6.87
C THR A 46 4.93 9.44 5.49
N ASP A 47 4.41 8.71 4.49
CA ASP A 47 4.93 8.74 3.11
C ASP A 47 6.47 8.59 3.01
N GLY A 48 7.06 7.77 3.88
CA GLY A 48 8.49 7.46 3.88
C GLY A 48 9.41 8.48 4.57
N VAL A 49 8.90 9.55 5.18
CA VAL A 49 9.72 10.57 5.87
C VAL A 49 10.45 10.00 7.09
N THR A 50 9.88 8.98 7.75
CA THR A 50 10.55 8.23 8.82
C THR A 50 10.85 6.81 8.40
N ASN A 51 12.12 6.53 8.12
CA ASN A 51 12.59 5.18 7.90
C ASN A 51 13.16 4.62 9.22
N PHE A 52 12.59 3.52 9.69
CA PHE A 52 13.09 2.79 10.84
C PHE A 52 13.71 1.46 10.38
N PRO A 53 14.75 0.96 11.07
CA PRO A 53 15.26 -0.38 10.80
C PRO A 53 14.18 -1.43 11.03
N LEU A 54 14.04 -2.36 10.09
CA LEU A 54 13.10 -3.48 10.19
C LEU A 54 13.60 -4.56 11.16
N GLU A 55 14.92 -4.63 11.38
CA GLU A 55 15.54 -5.64 12.24
C GLU A 55 15.86 -5.09 13.63
N LEU A 56 15.70 -5.98 14.62
CA LEU A 56 15.97 -5.65 16.00
C LEU A 56 17.49 -5.68 16.27
N PRO A 57 18.12 -4.56 16.68
CA PRO A 57 19.56 -4.52 16.92
C PRO A 57 19.97 -5.48 18.06
N SER A 58 21.16 -6.05 18.03
CA SER A 58 21.62 -7.01 19.06
C SER A 58 21.81 -6.39 20.45
N GLY A 59 22.18 -5.12 20.53
CA GLY A 59 22.42 -4.42 21.80
C GLY A 59 21.15 -3.91 22.49
N MET A 60 20.99 -4.22 23.78
CA MET A 60 19.83 -3.79 24.58
C MET A 60 19.61 -2.27 24.58
N ALA A 61 20.69 -1.49 24.68
CA ALA A 61 20.60 -0.03 24.63
C ALA A 61 20.09 0.48 23.28
N ALA A 62 20.48 -0.16 22.17
CA ALA A 62 20.00 0.18 20.83
C ALA A 62 18.52 -0.19 20.67
N ARG A 63 18.10 -1.35 21.20
CA ARG A 63 16.69 -1.74 21.25
C ARG A 63 15.85 -0.72 22.00
N HIS A 64 16.29 -0.32 23.19
CA HIS A 64 15.60 0.69 23.99
C HIS A 64 15.44 2.03 23.23
N ARG A 65 16.52 2.52 22.59
CA ARG A 65 16.49 3.76 21.80
C ARG A 65 15.52 3.66 20.62
N LEU A 66 15.57 2.55 19.87
CA LEU A 66 14.69 2.30 18.74
C LEU A 66 13.21 2.27 19.17
N SER A 67 12.89 1.44 20.17
CA SER A 67 11.54 1.31 20.70
C SER A 67 11.01 2.61 21.27
N THR A 68 11.85 3.41 21.95
CA THR A 68 11.47 4.73 22.46
C THR A 68 11.19 5.70 21.32
N SER A 69 12.02 5.71 20.28
CA SER A 69 11.82 6.57 19.10
C SER A 69 10.51 6.23 18.36
N MET A 70 10.24 4.94 18.15
CA MET A 70 8.97 4.48 17.58
C MET A 70 7.77 4.85 18.46
N ALA A 71 7.85 4.62 19.77
CA ALA A 71 6.78 4.95 20.71
C ALA A 71 6.47 6.46 20.72
N ASN A 72 7.50 7.31 20.69
CA ASN A 72 7.33 8.75 20.57
C ASN A 72 6.62 9.14 19.27
N ARG A 73 6.99 8.50 18.16
CA ARG A 73 6.34 8.76 16.88
C ARG A 73 4.86 8.36 16.88
N ILE A 74 4.54 7.21 17.48
CA ILE A 74 3.17 6.74 17.63
C ILE A 74 2.35 7.67 18.53
N LYS A 75 2.94 8.19 19.61
CA LYS A 75 2.31 9.23 20.45
C LYS A 75 2.03 10.52 19.69
N LEU A 76 2.96 10.96 18.83
CA LEU A 76 2.77 12.13 17.98
C LEU A 76 1.62 11.96 16.96
N LEU A 77 1.29 10.73 16.58
CA LEU A 77 0.11 10.42 15.76
C LEU A 77 -1.22 10.50 16.54
N GLY A 78 -1.16 10.77 17.85
CA GLY A 78 -2.32 10.90 18.73
C GLY A 78 -2.70 9.61 19.47
N TYR A 79 -1.76 8.67 19.64
CA TYR A 79 -2.02 7.49 20.47
C TYR A 79 -2.10 7.88 21.95
N THR A 80 -3.25 7.61 22.57
CA THR A 80 -3.57 8.07 23.94
C THR A 80 -3.12 7.10 25.03
N GLN A 81 -2.78 5.86 24.68
CA GLN A 81 -2.36 4.86 25.66
C GLN A 81 -0.84 4.88 25.88
N GLU A 82 -0.41 4.28 26.99
CA GLU A 82 1.01 4.14 27.31
C GLU A 82 1.70 3.22 26.31
N CYS A 83 2.38 3.82 25.33
CA CYS A 83 3.33 3.15 24.46
C CYS A 83 4.75 3.50 24.94
N GLY A 84 5.54 2.48 25.28
CA GLY A 84 6.90 2.62 25.76
C GLY A 84 7.76 1.42 25.37
N TYR A 85 9.04 1.45 25.74
CA TYR A 85 9.97 0.39 25.34
C TYR A 85 9.57 -0.99 25.89
N ASN A 86 9.06 -1.05 27.14
CA ASN A 86 8.62 -2.29 27.77
C ASN A 86 7.53 -3.00 26.96
N GLN A 87 6.54 -2.24 26.48
CA GLN A 87 5.43 -2.78 25.69
C GLN A 87 5.88 -3.37 24.35
N LEU A 88 6.95 -2.83 23.75
CA LEU A 88 7.44 -3.29 22.45
C LEU A 88 8.40 -4.48 22.59
N LEU A 89 9.22 -4.52 23.64
CA LEU A 89 10.13 -5.63 23.91
C LEU A 89 9.40 -6.83 24.51
N TYR A 90 8.40 -6.57 25.35
CA TYR A 90 7.59 -7.58 26.06
C TYR A 90 6.11 -7.34 25.74
N PRO A 91 5.65 -7.72 24.54
CA PRO A 91 4.28 -7.49 24.12
C PRO A 91 3.30 -8.25 25.02
N SER A 92 2.35 -7.51 25.58
CA SER A 92 1.14 -8.07 26.20
C SER A 92 0.02 -8.09 25.17
N GLU A 93 -0.81 -9.13 25.17
CA GLU A 93 -1.85 -9.33 24.16
C GLU A 93 -2.82 -8.15 24.07
N ASP A 94 -3.32 -7.64 25.20
CA ASP A 94 -4.26 -6.51 25.25
C ASP A 94 -3.68 -5.22 24.68
N THR A 95 -2.45 -4.89 25.07
CA THR A 95 -1.81 -3.64 24.63
C THR A 95 -1.34 -3.73 23.19
N THR A 96 -0.87 -4.89 22.75
CA THR A 96 -0.50 -5.14 21.35
C THR A 96 -1.71 -5.02 20.44
N ARG A 97 -2.85 -5.63 20.82
CA ARG A 97 -4.11 -5.52 20.08
C ARG A 97 -4.53 -4.07 19.86
N ARG A 98 -4.60 -3.29 20.94
CA ARG A 98 -5.01 -1.88 20.87
C ARG A 98 -4.05 -1.04 20.03
N LEU A 99 -2.75 -1.30 20.15
CA LEU A 99 -1.73 -0.63 19.35
C LEU A 99 -1.89 -0.95 17.86
N LEU A 100 -2.05 -2.22 17.50
CA LEU A 100 -2.21 -2.66 16.13
C LEU A 100 -3.51 -2.12 15.52
N SER A 101 -4.64 -2.18 16.25
CA SER A 101 -5.92 -1.59 15.82
C SER A 101 -5.78 -0.10 15.51
N PHE A 102 -5.12 0.67 16.38
CA PHE A 102 -4.90 2.09 16.15
C PHE A 102 -4.08 2.35 14.88
N LEU A 103 -3.00 1.60 14.67
CA LEU A 103 -2.16 1.77 13.48
C LEU A 103 -2.93 1.45 12.21
N ILE A 104 -3.70 0.36 12.24
CA ILE A 104 -4.59 -0.10 11.18
C ILE A 104 -5.58 0.97 10.73
N GLU A 105 -6.18 1.69 11.68
CA GLU A 105 -7.12 2.77 11.39
C GLU A 105 -6.45 3.99 10.73
N ARG A 106 -5.16 4.18 11.01
CA ARG A 106 -4.35 5.31 10.51
C ARG A 106 -3.63 4.99 9.22
N LEU A 107 -3.44 3.72 8.91
CA LEU A 107 -2.84 3.29 7.66
C LEU A 107 -3.67 3.83 6.49
N PRO A 108 -3.01 4.24 5.39
CA PRO A 108 -3.69 4.57 4.15
C PRO A 108 -4.20 3.27 3.52
N ARG A 109 -5.18 2.61 4.17
CA ARG A 109 -5.97 1.58 3.52
C ARG A 109 -6.70 2.26 2.38
N SER A 110 -6.54 1.66 1.20
CA SER A 110 -6.96 2.20 -0.09
C SER A 110 -8.22 3.04 0.07
N GLN A 111 -8.11 4.34 -0.23
CA GLN A 111 -9.26 5.24 -0.27
C GLN A 111 -10.41 4.63 -1.10
N GLU A 112 -10.11 3.66 -1.96
CA GLU A 112 -11.06 2.82 -2.67
C GLU A 112 -12.07 2.12 -1.75
N GLU A 113 -11.68 1.37 -0.71
CA GLU A 113 -12.65 0.63 0.15
C GLU A 113 -13.52 1.58 0.99
N LYS A 114 -12.91 2.61 1.59
CA LYS A 114 -13.66 3.63 2.35
C LYS A 114 -14.59 4.45 1.45
N GLN A 115 -14.18 4.73 0.21
CA GLN A 115 -15.06 5.38 -0.76
C GLN A 115 -16.11 4.41 -1.29
N GLU A 116 -15.83 3.11 -1.41
CA GLU A 116 -16.81 2.09 -1.80
C GLU A 116 -17.92 1.91 -0.75
N GLU A 117 -17.59 2.04 0.54
CA GLU A 117 -18.55 1.96 1.64
C GLU A 117 -19.37 3.26 1.79
N MET A 118 -18.77 4.42 1.53
CA MET A 118 -19.48 5.72 1.56
C MET A 118 -20.27 6.02 0.28
N LEU A 119 -19.89 5.43 -0.86
CA LEU A 119 -20.56 5.62 -2.15
C LEU A 119 -21.45 4.40 -2.40
N GLY A 120 -22.77 4.60 -2.38
CA GLY A 120 -23.69 3.54 -2.74
C GLY A 120 -23.35 2.87 -4.09
N PRO A 121 -23.84 1.64 -4.34
CA PRO A 121 -23.40 0.81 -5.47
C PRO A 121 -23.49 1.50 -6.85
N ASN A 122 -24.51 2.36 -7.04
CA ASN A 122 -24.67 3.16 -8.26
C ASN A 122 -23.59 4.23 -8.41
N ALA A 123 -23.16 4.87 -7.33
CA ALA A 123 -22.12 5.88 -7.35
C ALA A 123 -20.74 5.26 -7.66
N LEU A 124 -20.50 4.04 -7.18
CA LEU A 124 -19.31 3.26 -7.53
C LEU A 124 -19.27 2.90 -9.02
N LEU A 125 -20.37 2.36 -9.56
CA LEU A 125 -20.50 2.04 -10.99
C LEU A 125 -20.26 3.29 -11.84
N ASN A 126 -20.93 4.39 -11.54
CA ASN A 126 -20.78 5.65 -12.26
C ASN A 126 -19.33 6.16 -12.22
N ARG A 127 -18.65 6.04 -11.09
CA ARG A 127 -17.23 6.39 -10.98
C ARG A 127 -16.35 5.52 -11.88
N ARG A 128 -16.56 4.20 -11.87
CA ARG A 128 -15.80 3.27 -12.73
C ARG A 128 -16.02 3.56 -14.21
N VAL A 129 -17.26 3.83 -14.61
CA VAL A 129 -17.61 4.27 -15.98
C VAL A 129 -16.86 5.54 -16.34
N LEU A 130 -16.89 6.57 -15.47
CA LEU A 130 -16.19 7.83 -15.74
C LEU A 130 -14.67 7.66 -15.85
N LEU A 131 -14.06 6.81 -15.01
CA LEU A 131 -12.63 6.52 -15.10
C LEU A 131 -12.28 5.80 -16.40
N ALA A 132 -13.08 4.81 -16.81
CA ALA A 132 -12.90 4.12 -18.09
C ALA A 132 -13.02 5.09 -19.28
N LEU A 133 -14.03 5.96 -19.27
CA LEU A 133 -14.21 6.98 -20.30
C LEU A 133 -13.04 7.99 -20.35
N LYS A 134 -12.54 8.42 -19.18
CA LYS A 134 -11.34 9.29 -19.10
C LYS A 134 -10.08 8.61 -19.60
N ALA A 135 -9.93 7.30 -19.37
CA ALA A 135 -8.82 6.53 -19.91
C ALA A 135 -8.93 6.42 -21.43
N TRP A 136 -10.13 6.13 -21.93
CA TRP A 136 -10.41 6.05 -23.36
C TRP A 136 -10.21 7.40 -24.07
N SER A 137 -10.60 8.50 -23.45
CA SER A 137 -10.45 9.84 -24.06
C SER A 137 -9.00 10.25 -24.29
N LYS A 138 -8.05 9.64 -23.56
CA LYS A 138 -6.61 9.92 -23.69
C LYS A 138 -5.93 9.01 -24.72
N ALA A 139 -6.59 7.93 -25.16
CA ALA A 139 -6.04 7.09 -26.21
C ALA A 139 -6.15 7.82 -27.56
N PRO A 140 -5.06 7.96 -28.33
CA PRO A 140 -5.15 8.54 -29.66
C PRO A 140 -6.02 7.65 -30.54
N TYR A 141 -7.09 8.21 -31.09
CA TYR A 141 -7.95 7.51 -32.05
C TYR A 141 -7.21 7.37 -33.39
N LEU A 142 -6.35 6.37 -33.51
CA LEU A 142 -5.78 5.99 -34.80
C LEU A 142 -6.75 5.05 -35.49
N LEU A 143 -7.47 5.58 -36.47
CA LEU A 143 -8.25 4.77 -37.39
C LEU A 143 -7.31 3.80 -38.12
N PRO A 144 -7.72 2.54 -38.39
CA PRO A 144 -6.88 1.53 -39.05
C PRO A 144 -6.37 1.88 -40.46
N CYS A 145 -6.73 3.03 -41.03
CA CYS A 145 -6.55 3.34 -42.44
C CYS A 145 -5.66 4.56 -42.76
N CYS A 146 -4.96 5.13 -41.79
CA CYS A 146 -4.00 6.20 -42.08
C CYS A 146 -2.57 5.64 -41.97
N PRO A 147 -1.87 5.35 -43.08
CA PRO A 147 -0.42 5.23 -43.02
C PRO A 147 0.11 6.59 -42.56
N SER A 148 0.98 6.57 -41.55
CA SER A 148 1.61 7.77 -41.00
C SER A 148 2.31 8.56 -42.10
N PHE A 149 1.68 9.63 -42.59
CA PHE A 149 2.38 10.63 -43.40
C PHE A 149 3.27 11.43 -42.46
N SER A 150 4.55 11.10 -42.44
CA SER A 150 5.58 11.91 -41.80
C SER A 150 6.14 12.88 -42.84
N PRO A 151 6.12 14.21 -42.59
CA PRO A 151 6.77 15.18 -43.46
C PRO A 151 8.27 15.14 -43.16
N GLY A 152 9.01 14.24 -43.80
CA GLY A 152 10.44 14.05 -43.53
C GLY A 152 11.24 13.31 -44.59
N ASP A 153 10.64 12.43 -45.40
CA ASP A 153 11.40 11.63 -46.37
C ASP A 153 11.02 12.00 -47.81
N GLU A 154 11.46 13.18 -48.24
CA GLU A 154 11.73 13.40 -49.66
C GLU A 154 13.15 12.90 -49.89
N VAL A 155 13.31 11.83 -50.70
CA VAL A 155 14.44 11.50 -51.60
C VAL A 155 14.53 9.98 -51.84
N LEU A 156 14.20 9.61 -53.09
CA LEU A 156 14.66 8.44 -53.87
C LEU A 156 14.16 7.04 -53.46
N ALA A 157 13.24 6.48 -54.25
CA ALA A 157 13.62 5.47 -55.26
C ALA A 157 12.39 4.94 -56.01
N GLU A 158 12.31 5.41 -57.24
CA GLU A 158 11.76 4.78 -58.43
C GLU A 158 11.89 3.24 -58.48
N LYS A 159 10.81 2.57 -58.95
CA LYS A 159 10.73 1.38 -59.84
C LYS A 159 9.76 0.30 -59.32
N ASN A 160 8.48 0.33 -59.74
CA ASN A 160 7.89 -0.45 -60.87
C ASN A 160 7.51 -1.89 -60.46
N PRO A 161 6.78 -2.73 -61.23
CA PRO A 161 5.65 -2.56 -62.17
C PRO A 161 4.44 -3.44 -61.71
N TYR A 162 3.39 -3.55 -62.54
CA TYR A 162 2.23 -4.46 -62.50
C TYR A 162 0.98 -3.90 -61.79
N MET A 163 0.05 -3.29 -62.55
CA MET A 163 -1.08 -3.96 -63.22
C MET A 163 -2.10 -4.51 -62.20
N THR A 164 -3.41 -4.29 -62.25
CA THR A 164 -4.33 -3.58 -63.16
C THR A 164 -5.68 -3.57 -62.43
N ARG A 165 -6.51 -2.53 -62.62
CA ARG A 165 -7.97 -2.66 -62.42
C ARG A 165 -8.51 -3.75 -63.37
N PRO A 166 -9.58 -4.50 -63.04
CA PRO A 166 -10.95 -3.99 -63.27
C PRO A 166 -11.98 -4.57 -62.25
N PHE A 167 -13.25 -4.19 -62.13
CA PHE A 167 -14.20 -3.31 -62.81
C PHE A 167 -14.95 -2.48 -61.75
#